data_AF-A0A0R1U5U4-F1
#
_entry.id   AF-A0A0R1U5U4-F1
#
_cell.length_a   1.000
_cell.length_b   1.000
_cell.length_c   1.000
_cell.angle_alpha   90.00
_cell.angle_beta   90.00
_cell.angle_gamma   90.00
#
_symmetry.space_group_name_H-M   'P 1'
#
loop_
_entity.id
_entity.type
_entity.pdbx_description
1 polymer ?
#
loop_
_entity_poly.entity_id
_entity_poly.type
_entity_poly.pdbx_seq_one_letter_code
_entity_poly.pdbx_strand_id
1 'polypeptide(L)'
;MHKRISASKQQEYDIRHQLSPAEQLKWDRKQAAKKSADAYRRRREQLRKRHERDHALMAAVHTIEDTYGSIADAPAGSPEVTAVRLIVDAQPAPAKPVVTREMAMYYRTYKAIGDQKRATKALGIGIQTLRNAIVAVEENGGLGK
;
A
#
# COMPACT_ATOMS: atom_id res chain seq x y z
N MET A 1 26.10 -28.94 -44.46
CA MET A 1 26.85 -27.67 -44.36
C MET A 1 25.91 -26.55 -43.91
N HIS A 2 25.81 -26.28 -42.62
CA HIS A 2 24.95 -25.20 -42.11
C HIS A 2 25.77 -23.91 -41.95
N LYS A 3 25.36 -22.86 -42.67
CA LYS A 3 25.97 -21.53 -42.68
C LYS A 3 25.91 -20.94 -41.26
N ARG A 4 27.06 -20.75 -40.62
CA ARG A 4 27.20 -19.93 -39.41
C ARG A 4 26.84 -18.49 -39.80
N ILE A 5 25.65 -18.04 -39.44
CA ILE A 5 25.35 -16.60 -39.41
C ILE A 5 26.29 -16.05 -38.35
N SER A 6 27.32 -15.32 -38.81
CA SER A 6 28.35 -14.76 -37.95
C SER A 6 27.69 -13.86 -36.90
N ALA A 7 28.14 -13.96 -35.65
CA ALA A 7 27.70 -13.11 -34.53
C ALA A 7 27.68 -11.60 -34.87
N SER A 8 28.46 -11.19 -35.88
CA SER A 8 28.46 -9.86 -36.51
C SER A 8 27.11 -9.42 -37.08
N LYS A 9 26.33 -10.30 -37.75
CA LYS A 9 25.03 -9.90 -38.30
C LYS A 9 23.97 -9.70 -37.23
N GLN A 10 24.06 -10.45 -36.14
CA GLN A 10 23.19 -10.29 -34.97
C GLN A 10 23.54 -9.00 -34.21
N GLN A 11 24.84 -8.73 -33.98
CA GLN A 11 25.29 -7.46 -33.41
C GLN A 11 24.88 -6.25 -34.25
N GLU A 12 25.00 -6.32 -35.58
CA GLU A 12 24.53 -5.22 -36.45
C GLU A 12 23.02 -5.01 -36.40
N TYR A 13 22.24 -6.08 -36.20
CA TYR A 13 20.79 -6.00 -36.02
C TYR A 13 20.46 -5.34 -34.68
N ASP A 14 21.13 -5.77 -33.61
CA ASP A 14 20.94 -5.22 -32.27
C ASP A 14 21.37 -3.75 -32.19
N ILE A 15 22.47 -3.36 -32.86
CA ILE A 15 22.91 -1.95 -32.95
C ILE A 15 21.94 -1.12 -33.79
N ARG A 16 21.40 -1.66 -34.89
CA ARG A 16 20.39 -0.97 -35.70
C ARG A 16 19.04 -0.83 -35.01
N HIS A 17 18.77 -1.61 -33.97
CA HIS A 17 17.48 -1.66 -33.26
C HIS A 17 17.58 -1.21 -31.79
N GLN A 18 18.77 -0.82 -31.34
CA GLN A 18 18.94 -0.09 -30.09
C GLN A 18 18.39 1.32 -30.28
N LEU A 19 17.33 1.63 -29.54
CA LEU A 19 16.82 2.99 -29.40
C LEU A 19 17.98 3.88 -28.94
N SER A 20 18.12 5.05 -29.58
CA SER A 20 19.09 6.03 -29.08
C SER A 20 18.80 6.35 -27.60
N PRO A 21 19.79 6.72 -26.79
CA PRO A 21 19.56 7.04 -25.38
C PRO A 21 18.41 8.04 -25.13
N ALA A 22 18.21 8.98 -26.07
CA ALA A 22 17.11 9.93 -26.05
C ALA A 22 15.74 9.27 -26.32
N GLU A 23 15.66 8.28 -27.21
CA GLU A 23 14.45 7.53 -27.50
C GLU A 23 14.12 6.52 -26.40
N GLN A 24 15.13 5.88 -25.81
CA GLN A 24 14.95 5.02 -24.63
C GLN A 24 14.38 5.84 -23.47
N LEU A 25 14.92 7.04 -23.21
CA LEU A 25 14.38 7.95 -22.20
C LEU A 25 12.92 8.35 -22.48
N LYS A 26 12.56 8.60 -23.74
CA LYS A 26 11.17 8.89 -24.14
C LYS A 26 10.26 7.69 -23.92
N TRP A 27 10.73 6.49 -24.24
CA TRP A 27 10.00 5.25 -24.02
C TRP A 27 9.79 4.99 -22.52
N ASP A 28 10.82 5.15 -21.70
CA ASP A 28 10.76 5.01 -20.24
C ASP A 28 9.79 6.02 -19.63
N ARG A 29 9.82 7.29 -20.05
CA ARG A 29 8.84 8.30 -19.63
C ARG A 29 7.41 7.92 -20.00
N LYS A 30 7.19 7.36 -21.20
CA LYS A 30 5.87 6.89 -21.65
C LYS A 30 5.39 5.70 -20.83
N GLN A 31 6.27 4.75 -20.51
CA GLN A 31 5.94 3.61 -19.64
C GLN A 31 5.65 4.06 -18.20
N ALA A 32 6.43 5.01 -17.66
CA ALA A 32 6.21 5.57 -16.34
C ALA A 32 4.86 6.30 -16.26
N ALA A 33 4.52 7.11 -17.28
CA ALA A 33 3.22 7.78 -17.39
C ALA A 33 2.05 6.78 -17.49
N LYS A 34 2.22 5.67 -18.22
CA LYS A 34 1.22 4.61 -18.29
C LYS A 34 1.01 3.96 -16.93
N LYS A 35 2.10 3.60 -16.24
CA LYS A 35 2.05 3.01 -14.88
C LYS A 35 1.37 3.95 -13.88
N SER A 36 1.66 5.25 -13.93
CA SER A 36 1.02 6.23 -13.02
C SER A 36 -0.46 6.43 -13.34
N ALA A 37 -0.85 6.45 -14.61
CA ALA A 37 -2.24 6.52 -15.03
C ALA A 37 -3.04 5.27 -14.58
N ASP A 38 -2.47 4.08 -14.70
CA ASP A 38 -3.08 2.83 -14.24
C ASP A 38 -3.19 2.81 -12.70
N ALA A 39 -2.17 3.27 -11.98
CA ALA A 39 -2.21 3.43 -10.53
C ALA A 39 -3.31 4.41 -10.08
N TYR A 40 -3.45 5.54 -10.78
CA TYR A 40 -4.52 6.51 -10.52
C TYR A 40 -5.91 5.90 -10.78
N ARG A 41 -6.08 5.15 -11.88
CA ARG A 41 -7.34 4.47 -12.19
C ARG A 41 -7.74 3.47 -11.10
N ARG A 42 -6.80 2.63 -10.65
CA ARG A 42 -7.02 1.68 -9.55
C ARG A 42 -7.40 2.40 -8.26
N ARG A 43 -6.68 3.49 -7.92
CA ARG A 43 -6.97 4.29 -6.72
C ARG A 43 -8.36 4.94 -6.79
N ARG A 44 -8.76 5.48 -7.95
CA ARG A 44 -10.10 6.05 -8.16
C ARG A 44 -11.20 5.00 -8.00
N GLU A 45 -11.00 3.80 -8.56
CA GLU A 45 -11.98 2.73 -8.43
C GLU A 45 -12.10 2.22 -6.98
N GLN A 46 -10.98 2.10 -6.27
CA GLN A 46 -10.97 1.80 -4.83
C GLN A 46 -11.73 2.85 -4.02
N LEU A 47 -11.51 4.14 -4.31
CA LEU A 47 -12.23 5.24 -3.66
C LEU A 47 -13.73 5.19 -3.95
N ARG A 48 -14.14 4.91 -5.20
CA ARG A 48 -15.55 4.74 -5.56
C ARG A 48 -16.20 3.61 -4.78
N LYS A 49 -15.57 2.43 -4.76
CA LYS A 49 -16.06 1.25 -4.00
C LYS A 49 -16.15 1.55 -2.51
N ARG A 50 -15.17 2.28 -1.96
CA ARG A 50 -15.20 2.74 -0.57
C ARG A 50 -16.40 3.66 -0.31
N HIS A 51 -16.62 4.65 -1.17
CA HIS A 51 -17.73 5.59 -1.02
C HIS A 51 -19.11 4.90 -1.11
N GLU A 52 -19.31 4.01 -2.09
CA GLU A 52 -20.55 3.23 -2.23
C GLU A 52 -20.84 2.39 -0.98
N ARG A 53 -19.79 1.80 -0.42
CA ARG A 53 -19.87 0.97 0.77
C ARG A 53 -20.09 1.78 2.04
N ASP A 54 -19.41 2.91 2.20
CA ASP A 54 -19.59 3.80 3.36
C ASP A 54 -21.03 4.35 3.37
N HIS A 55 -21.60 4.64 2.19
CA HIS A 55 -23.02 4.99 2.06
C HIS A 55 -23.95 3.82 2.47
N ALA A 56 -23.65 2.59 2.03
CA ALA A 56 -24.43 1.41 2.43
C ALA A 56 -24.33 1.12 3.94
N LEU A 57 -23.15 1.35 4.53
CA LEU A 57 -22.93 1.20 5.97
C LEU A 57 -23.77 2.21 6.75
N MET A 58 -23.75 3.49 6.36
CA MET A 58 -24.56 4.53 7.00
C MET A 58 -26.06 4.22 6.91
N ALA A 59 -26.54 3.77 5.74
CA ALA A 59 -27.93 3.37 5.58
C ALA A 59 -28.32 2.20 6.51
N ALA A 60 -27.46 1.18 6.62
CA ALA A 60 -27.70 0.04 7.51
C ALA A 60 -27.67 0.43 8.99
N VAL A 61 -26.75 1.31 9.40
CA VAL A 61 -26.68 1.85 10.76
C VAL A 61 -27.95 2.63 11.10
N HIS A 62 -28.41 3.52 10.22
CA HIS A 62 -29.66 4.25 10.43
C HIS A 62 -30.87 3.32 10.56
N THR A 63 -30.96 2.24 9.77
CA THR A 63 -32.05 1.26 9.93
C THR A 63 -32.04 0.62 11.33
N ILE A 64 -30.85 0.35 11.88
CA ILE A 64 -30.72 -0.17 13.25
C ILE A 64 -31.15 0.88 14.27
N GLU A 65 -30.69 2.11 14.11
CA GLU A 65 -31.04 3.23 15.01
C GLU A 65 -32.53 3.53 14.98
N ASP A 66 -33.19 3.48 13.81
CA ASP A 66 -34.64 3.64 13.69
C ASP A 66 -35.41 2.50 14.37
N THR A 67 -34.86 1.28 14.34
CA THR A 67 -35.54 0.08 14.87
C THR A 67 -35.34 -0.07 16.38
N TYR A 68 -34.15 0.21 16.88
CA TYR A 68 -33.73 -0.08 18.26
C TYR A 68 -33.40 1.18 19.08
N GLY A 69 -33.44 2.38 18.48
CA GLY A 69 -33.03 3.64 19.09
C GLY A 69 -31.51 3.84 19.12
N SER A 70 -30.74 2.76 19.22
CA SER A 70 -29.28 2.77 19.21
C SER A 70 -28.71 1.45 18.70
N ILE A 71 -27.64 1.52 17.91
CA ILE A 71 -26.91 0.32 17.47
C ILE A 71 -26.30 -0.48 18.62
N ALA A 72 -26.01 0.16 19.75
CA ALA A 72 -25.48 -0.51 20.94
C ALA A 72 -26.53 -1.38 21.65
N ASP A 73 -27.81 -1.07 21.46
CA ASP A 73 -28.95 -1.77 22.07
C ASP A 73 -29.52 -2.88 21.16
N ALA A 74 -29.03 -2.96 19.92
CA ALA A 74 -29.45 -3.95 18.95
C ALA A 74 -28.93 -5.36 19.30
N PRO A 75 -29.77 -6.41 19.22
CA PRO A 75 -29.33 -7.79 19.46
C PRO A 75 -28.24 -8.20 18.47
N ALA A 76 -27.14 -8.79 18.94
CA ALA A 76 -26.01 -9.18 18.10
C ALA A 76 -26.36 -10.18 16.97
N GLY A 77 -27.49 -10.90 17.09
CA GLY A 77 -28.00 -11.82 16.08
C GLY A 77 -29.07 -11.24 15.16
N SER A 78 -29.37 -9.93 15.25
CA SER A 78 -30.38 -9.31 14.39
C SER A 78 -29.93 -9.32 12.92
N PRO A 79 -30.86 -9.42 11.96
CA PRO A 79 -30.52 -9.38 10.54
C PRO A 79 -29.85 -8.07 10.14
N GLU A 80 -30.18 -6.95 10.79
CA GLU A 80 -29.60 -5.64 10.55
C GLU A 80 -28.15 -5.54 11.04
N VAL A 81 -27.85 -6.02 12.26
CA VAL A 81 -26.48 -6.08 12.79
C VAL A 81 -25.62 -7.02 11.93
N THR A 82 -26.21 -8.12 11.46
CA THR A 82 -25.55 -9.05 10.52
C THR A 82 -25.22 -8.36 9.19
N ALA A 83 -26.14 -7.55 8.65
CA ALA A 83 -25.90 -6.80 7.41
C ALA A 83 -24.76 -5.78 7.55
N VAL A 84 -24.69 -5.05 8.66
CA VAL A 84 -23.57 -4.15 8.97
C VAL A 84 -22.25 -4.92 9.02
N ARG A 85 -22.23 -6.07 9.69
CA ARG A 85 -21.03 -6.89 9.83
C ARG A 85 -20.52 -7.43 8.49
N LEU A 86 -21.41 -7.85 7.59
CA LEU A 86 -21.03 -8.25 6.22
C LEU A 86 -20.34 -7.12 5.43
N ILE A 87 -20.76 -5.87 5.64
CA ILE A 87 -20.17 -4.69 4.98
C ILE A 87 -18.80 -4.34 5.56
N VAL A 88 -18.62 -4.52 6.88
CA VAL A 88 -17.36 -4.28 7.59
C VAL A 88 -16.34 -5.38 7.28
N ASP A 89 -16.74 -6.64 7.35
CA ASP A 89 -15.87 -7.81 7.11
C ASP A 89 -15.45 -7.91 5.64
N ALA A 90 -16.20 -7.31 4.71
CA ALA A 90 -15.80 -7.15 3.31
C ALA A 90 -14.63 -6.16 3.11
N GLN A 91 -14.14 -5.49 4.15
CA GLN A 91 -12.88 -4.74 4.03
C GLN A 91 -11.71 -5.70 3.86
N PRO A 92 -10.92 -5.58 2.77
CA PRO A 92 -9.57 -6.10 2.83
C PRO A 92 -8.89 -5.39 4.01
N ALA A 93 -8.30 -6.16 4.93
CA ALA A 93 -7.53 -5.60 6.03
C ALA A 93 -6.62 -4.48 5.49
N PRO A 94 -6.55 -3.32 6.17
CA PRO A 94 -5.72 -2.22 5.70
C PRO A 94 -4.33 -2.77 5.38
N ALA A 95 -3.87 -2.56 4.15
CA ALA A 95 -2.58 -3.07 3.72
C ALA A 95 -1.53 -2.61 4.73
N LYS A 96 -0.84 -3.57 5.35
CA LYS A 96 0.17 -3.27 6.37
C LYS A 96 1.13 -2.21 5.84
N PRO A 97 1.54 -1.24 6.67
CA PRO A 97 2.45 -0.20 6.23
C PRO A 97 3.74 -0.83 5.68
N VAL A 98 4.20 -0.37 4.52
CA VAL A 98 5.43 -0.91 3.91
C VAL A 98 6.61 -0.52 4.79
N VAL A 99 7.28 -1.51 5.39
CA VAL A 99 8.48 -1.28 6.20
C VAL A 99 9.66 -1.01 5.25
N THR A 100 10.18 0.21 5.28
CA THR A 100 11.41 0.54 4.56
C THR A 100 12.65 0.11 5.35
N ARG A 101 13.79 -0.02 4.67
CA ARG A 101 15.08 -0.32 5.32
C ARG A 101 15.45 0.72 6.38
N GLU A 102 15.14 1.99 6.14
CA GLU A 102 15.36 3.09 7.08
C GLU A 102 14.48 2.96 8.33
N MET A 103 13.20 2.64 8.16
CA MET A 103 12.28 2.41 9.29
C MET A 103 12.75 1.24 10.15
N ALA A 104 13.20 0.15 9.53
CA ALA A 104 13.78 -0.99 10.25
C ALA A 104 15.04 -0.58 11.04
N MET A 105 15.92 0.25 10.46
CA MET A 105 17.11 0.77 11.15
C MET A 105 16.74 1.66 12.35
N TYR A 106 15.77 2.56 12.18
CA TYR A 106 15.30 3.43 13.27
C TYR A 106 14.73 2.59 14.43
N TYR A 107 13.93 1.58 14.10
CA TYR A 107 13.38 0.67 15.09
C TYR A 107 14.46 -0.16 15.81
N ARG A 108 15.47 -0.69 15.10
CA ARG A 108 16.62 -1.39 15.72
C ARG A 108 17.35 -0.49 16.71
N THR A 109 17.63 0.75 16.30
CA THR A 109 18.34 1.73 17.12
C THR A 109 17.53 2.09 18.36
N TYR A 110 16.22 2.27 18.22
CA TYR A 110 15.32 2.44 19.36
C TYR A 110 15.31 1.23 20.30
N LYS A 111 15.21 0.01 19.78
CA LYS A 111 15.24 -1.21 20.61
C LYS A 111 16.56 -1.40 21.34
N ALA A 112 17.68 -1.00 20.74
CA ALA A 112 19.00 -1.06 21.39
C ALA A 112 19.17 -0.01 22.51
N ILE A 113 18.57 1.17 22.35
CA ILE A 113 18.71 2.29 23.31
C ILE A 113 17.66 2.23 24.43
N GLY A 114 16.45 1.73 24.14
CA GLY A 114 15.35 1.62 25.11
C GLY A 114 14.61 2.92 25.43
N ASP A 115 15.06 4.07 24.92
CA ASP A 115 14.43 5.38 25.13
C ASP A 115 14.25 6.13 23.79
N GLN A 116 13.03 6.60 23.52
CA GLN A 116 12.71 7.26 22.25
C GLN A 116 13.44 8.59 22.04
N LYS A 117 13.63 9.39 23.11
CA LYS A 117 14.27 10.71 23.00
C LYS A 117 15.77 10.58 22.73
N ARG A 118 16.43 9.61 23.38
CA ARG A 118 17.83 9.27 23.12
C ARG A 118 18.00 8.66 21.74
N ALA A 119 17.09 7.79 21.31
CA ALA A 119 17.11 7.21 19.97
C ALA A 119 16.94 8.26 18.87
N THR A 120 16.02 9.22 19.02
CA THR A 120 15.88 10.32 18.05
C THR A 120 17.09 11.23 18.01
N LYS A 121 17.72 11.49 19.17
CA LYS A 121 18.96 12.26 19.24
C LYS A 121 20.12 11.53 18.56
N ALA A 122 20.24 10.22 18.77
CA ALA A 122 21.29 9.40 18.14
C ALA A 122 21.11 9.28 16.62
N LEU A 123 19.86 9.21 16.15
CA LEU A 123 19.52 9.09 14.73
C LEU A 123 19.46 10.44 14.00
N GLY A 124 19.45 11.57 14.72
CA GLY A 124 19.28 12.90 14.13
C GLY A 124 17.90 13.11 13.48
N ILE A 125 16.87 12.39 13.93
CA ILE A 125 15.51 12.43 13.35
C ILE A 125 14.49 13.01 14.33
N GLY A 126 13.34 13.46 13.82
CA GLY A 126 12.21 13.87 14.64
C GLY A 126 11.53 12.71 15.37
N ILE A 127 10.96 12.99 16.55
CA ILE A 127 10.21 12.00 17.36
C ILE A 127 9.05 11.36 16.61
N GLN A 128 8.36 12.12 15.77
CA GLN A 128 7.25 11.60 14.97
C GLN A 128 7.74 10.60 13.92
N THR A 129 8.88 10.85 13.28
CA THR A 129 9.50 9.92 12.33
C THR A 129 9.85 8.59 12.99
N LEU A 130 10.41 8.64 14.20
CA LEU A 130 10.69 7.43 14.96
C LEU A 130 9.41 6.67 15.33
N ARG A 131 8.37 7.37 15.80
CA ARG A 131 7.08 6.75 16.13
C ARG A 131 6.42 6.09 14.92
N ASN A 132 6.44 6.75 13.77
CA ASN A 132 5.92 6.19 12.53
C ASN A 132 6.67 4.91 12.15
N ALA A 133 8.01 4.89 12.29
CA ALA A 133 8.80 3.68 12.05
C ALA A 133 8.48 2.56 13.04
N ILE A 134 8.24 2.89 14.32
CA ILE A 134 7.84 1.91 15.33
C ILE A 134 6.49 1.29 14.99
N VAL A 135 5.46 2.10 14.74
CA VAL A 135 4.13 1.62 14.35
C VAL A 135 4.22 0.75 13.11
N ALA A 136 4.95 1.21 12.08
CA ALA A 136 5.08 0.46 10.84
C ALA A 136 5.72 -0.92 11.04
N VAL A 137 6.77 -1.03 11.86
CA VAL A 137 7.46 -2.31 12.11
C VAL A 137 6.63 -3.22 13.01
N GLU A 138 5.99 -2.69 14.06
CA GLU A 138 5.16 -3.47 14.99
C GLU A 138 3.89 -4.02 14.30
N GLU A 139 3.21 -3.23 13.46
CA GLU A 139 2.04 -3.68 12.67
C GLU A 139 2.40 -4.76 11.64
N ASN A 140 3.68 -4.88 11.28
CA ASN A 140 4.18 -5.97 10.44
C ASN A 140 4.59 -7.23 11.21
N GLY A 141 4.48 -7.23 12.55
CA GLY A 141 4.87 -8.36 13.40
C GLY A 141 6.32 -8.29 13.89
N GLY A 142 6.94 -7.10 13.86
CA GLY A 142 8.31 -6.87 14.32
C GLY A 142 9.36 -7.18 13.25
N LEU A 143 10.63 -7.21 13.67
CA LEU A 143 11.78 -7.50 12.80
C LEU A 143 12.08 -9.00 12.61
N GLY A 144 11.21 -9.89 13.09
CA GLY A 144 11.48 -11.33 13.25
C GLY A 144 10.52 -12.27 12.53
N LYS A 145 9.92 -11.85 11.41
CA LYS A 145 9.24 -12.75 10.46
C LYS A 145 9.91 -12.70 9.10
#